data_AF-A0AAU8UVG8-F1
#
_entry.id   AF-A0AAU8UVG8-F1
#
_cell.length_a   1.000
_cell.length_b   1.000
_cell.length_c   1.000
_cell.angle_alpha   90.00
_cell.angle_beta   90.00
_cell.angle_gamma   90.00
#
_symmetry.space_group_name_H-M   'P 1'
#
loop_
_entity.id
_entity.type
_entity.pdbx_description
1 polymer ?
#
loop_
_entity_poly.entity_id
_entity_poly.type
_entity_poly.pdbx_seq_one_letter_code
_entity_poly.pdbx_strand_id
1 'polypeptide(L)'
;MREIHGAKYQWGTATPANGASNNRFLTQADDQSQNGTPSRGWSSTPLTAGWTSSGGPNNPCVGGFHVPTEAEWQAVINNNTMRRVGTWVNSVTNYGSGVYFSANGSERLFLPSVGSRRNDPTGPLGSLDRRGAIGRYWTSSFTRDIADPELFPVYLALTQSGYLLASNLHAGTLGAAVGCISN
;
A
#
# COMPACT_ATOMS: atom_id res chain seq x y z
N MET A 1 -10.70 13.41 5.12
CA MET A 1 -9.93 12.15 4.92
C MET A 1 -9.39 11.95 3.50
N ARG A 2 -9.84 12.67 2.48
CA ARG A 2 -9.25 12.59 1.12
C ARG A 2 -7.74 12.86 1.11
N GLU A 3 -7.26 13.79 1.94
CA GLU A 3 -5.86 14.23 1.95
C GLU A 3 -4.86 13.25 2.57
N ILE A 4 -5.32 12.13 3.14
CA ILE A 4 -4.49 11.17 3.89
C ILE A 4 -4.48 9.76 3.28
N HIS A 5 -4.90 9.61 2.02
CA HIS A 5 -4.91 8.31 1.32
C HIS A 5 -3.52 7.88 0.81
N GLY A 6 -2.57 8.80 0.79
CA GLY A 6 -1.20 8.58 0.32
C GLY A 6 -1.10 8.32 -1.18
N ALA A 7 0.15 8.30 -1.64
CA ALA A 7 0.50 7.84 -2.98
C ALA A 7 0.25 6.33 -3.15
N LYS A 8 0.30 5.85 -4.40
CA LYS A 8 0.29 4.42 -4.75
C LYS A 8 1.61 4.03 -5.38
N TYR A 9 2.13 2.90 -4.93
CA TYR A 9 3.41 2.36 -5.38
C TYR A 9 3.22 0.92 -5.82
N GLN A 10 3.90 0.54 -6.90
CA GLN A 10 4.34 -0.85 -7.07
C GLN A 10 5.47 -1.11 -6.08
N TRP A 11 5.49 -2.32 -5.52
CA TRP A 11 6.42 -2.65 -4.45
C TRP A 11 7.87 -2.42 -4.88
N GLY A 12 8.68 -1.82 -4.01
CA GLY A 12 10.10 -1.57 -4.27
C GLY A 12 10.41 -0.36 -5.17
N THR A 13 9.39 0.35 -5.64
CA THR A 13 9.56 1.55 -6.46
C THR A 13 10.11 2.71 -5.63
N ALA A 14 11.18 3.36 -6.10
CA ALA A 14 11.68 4.59 -5.51
C ALA A 14 10.73 5.76 -5.82
N THR A 15 10.58 6.69 -4.89
CA THR A 15 9.89 7.96 -5.16
C THR A 15 10.70 8.76 -6.17
N PRO A 16 10.11 9.17 -7.31
CA PRO A 16 10.81 9.99 -8.30
C PRO A 16 11.33 11.29 -7.68
N ALA A 17 12.54 11.71 -8.04
CA ALA A 17 13.18 12.90 -7.46
C ALA A 17 12.37 14.19 -7.67
N ASN A 18 11.60 14.27 -8.76
CA ASN A 18 10.70 15.38 -9.05
C ASN A 18 9.31 15.24 -8.41
N GLY A 19 9.07 14.16 -7.65
CA GLY A 19 7.78 13.85 -7.03
C GLY A 19 6.65 13.55 -8.02
N ALA A 20 6.92 13.44 -9.32
CA ALA A 20 5.90 13.26 -10.34
C ALA A 20 5.55 11.78 -10.53
N SER A 21 4.27 11.52 -10.81
CA SER A 21 3.82 10.16 -11.14
C SER A 21 4.53 9.59 -12.37
N ASN A 22 4.68 8.27 -12.39
CA ASN A 22 5.15 7.48 -13.52
C ASN A 22 4.31 6.20 -13.67
N ASN A 23 4.79 5.19 -14.40
CA ASN A 23 4.07 3.93 -14.62
C ASN A 23 4.16 2.92 -13.45
N ARG A 24 4.79 3.27 -12.33
CA ARG A 24 4.93 2.44 -11.10
C ARG A 24 4.58 3.18 -9.81
N PHE A 25 4.49 4.50 -9.87
CA PHE A 25 4.20 5.40 -8.75
C PHE A 25 3.16 6.42 -9.18
N LEU A 26 2.11 6.60 -8.38
CA LEU A 26 1.14 7.68 -8.51
C LEU A 26 1.15 8.53 -7.26
N THR A 27 1.26 9.84 -7.43
CA THR A 27 0.98 10.81 -6.38
C THR A 27 -0.46 10.62 -5.87
N GLN A 28 -0.75 11.08 -4.65
CA GLN A 28 -2.11 11.06 -4.13
C GLN A 28 -3.10 11.81 -5.06
N ALA A 29 -2.67 12.94 -5.63
CA ALA A 29 -3.52 13.73 -6.51
C ALA A 29 -3.86 12.99 -7.81
N ASP A 30 -2.86 12.36 -8.44
CA ASP A 30 -3.07 11.56 -9.66
C ASP A 30 -3.90 10.30 -9.36
N ASP A 31 -3.63 9.63 -8.25
CA ASP A 31 -4.42 8.47 -7.80
C ASP A 31 -5.91 8.81 -7.61
N GLN A 32 -6.21 10.03 -7.16
CA GLN A 32 -7.59 10.43 -6.89
C GLN A 32 -8.29 11.06 -8.08
N SER A 33 -7.58 11.41 -9.14
CA SER A 33 -8.16 11.98 -10.37
C SER A 33 -8.39 10.95 -11.46
N GLN A 34 -7.77 9.76 -11.36
CA GLN A 34 -7.80 8.73 -12.41
C GLN A 34 -8.40 7.42 -11.90
N ASN A 35 -9.58 7.03 -12.40
CA ASN A 35 -10.21 5.76 -11.99
C ASN A 35 -9.76 4.55 -12.81
N GLY A 36 -9.51 4.75 -14.11
CA GLY A 36 -9.01 3.69 -15.00
C GLY A 36 -7.50 3.53 -14.95
N THR A 37 -6.93 2.92 -15.99
CA THR A 37 -5.48 2.91 -16.22
C THR A 37 -4.93 4.34 -16.19
N PRO A 38 -3.85 4.60 -15.44
CA PRO A 38 -3.24 5.92 -15.41
C PRO A 38 -2.80 6.36 -16.81
N SER A 39 -2.85 7.66 -17.10
CA SER A 39 -2.45 8.20 -18.42
C SER A 39 -0.98 7.90 -18.78
N ARG A 40 -0.15 7.60 -17.78
CA ARG A 40 1.26 7.21 -17.92
C ARG A 40 1.44 5.70 -18.08
N GLY A 41 0.36 4.94 -18.15
CA GLY A 41 0.34 3.49 -18.11
C GLY A 41 0.54 2.92 -16.70
N TRP A 42 0.59 1.59 -16.63
CA TRP A 42 0.89 0.85 -15.40
C TRP A 42 1.72 -0.38 -15.75
N SER A 43 2.89 -0.54 -15.15
CA SER A 43 3.83 -1.60 -15.51
C SER A 43 3.30 -2.97 -15.11
N SER A 44 3.33 -3.95 -16.03
CA SER A 44 3.02 -5.35 -15.72
C SER A 44 4.24 -6.16 -15.27
N THR A 45 5.45 -5.59 -15.37
CA THR A 45 6.70 -6.29 -15.03
C THR A 45 7.07 -6.03 -13.57
N PRO A 46 7.36 -7.05 -12.76
CA PRO A 46 7.79 -6.88 -11.38
C PRO A 46 9.18 -6.26 -11.24
N LEU A 47 9.50 -5.74 -10.06
CA LEU A 47 10.87 -5.36 -9.71
C LEU A 47 11.57 -6.55 -9.03
N THR A 48 12.83 -6.79 -9.39
CA THR A 48 13.65 -7.88 -8.85
C THR A 48 14.37 -7.52 -7.54
N ALA A 49 14.33 -6.25 -7.16
CA ALA A 49 14.83 -5.71 -5.91
C ALA A 49 13.92 -4.55 -5.48
N GLY A 50 13.86 -4.29 -4.18
CA GLY A 50 12.97 -3.26 -3.65
C GLY A 50 13.36 -2.79 -2.26
N TRP A 51 12.34 -2.49 -1.46
CA TRP A 51 12.54 -1.91 -0.14
C TRP A 51 13.12 -2.91 0.84
N THR A 52 13.86 -2.40 1.82
CA THR A 52 14.48 -3.18 2.90
C THR A 52 14.01 -2.65 4.25
N SER A 53 14.12 -3.48 5.29
CA SER A 53 13.74 -3.10 6.66
C SER A 53 14.53 -1.91 7.21
N SER A 54 15.75 -1.66 6.72
CA SER A 54 16.59 -0.53 7.13
C SER A 54 16.44 0.74 6.30
N GLY A 55 15.52 0.76 5.32
CA GLY A 55 15.30 1.95 4.48
C GLY A 55 16.35 2.18 3.39
N GLY A 56 16.64 1.16 2.58
CA GLY A 56 17.63 1.18 1.48
C GLY A 56 17.35 2.17 0.33
N PRO A 57 18.07 2.05 -0.81
CA PRO A 57 18.11 3.07 -1.87
C PRO A 57 16.74 3.50 -2.46
N ASN A 58 15.75 2.61 -2.40
CA ASN A 58 14.41 2.88 -2.94
C ASN A 58 13.40 3.29 -1.86
N ASN A 59 13.84 3.54 -0.62
CA ASN A 59 12.95 3.86 0.50
C ASN A 59 12.08 5.09 0.16
N PRO A 60 10.75 4.93 0.08
CA PRO A 60 9.85 6.03 -0.21
C PRO A 60 9.59 6.92 1.02
N CYS A 61 10.05 6.49 2.20
CA CYS A 61 9.92 7.22 3.45
C CYS A 61 11.02 8.27 3.60
N VAL A 62 10.68 9.37 4.28
CA VAL A 62 11.65 10.44 4.60
C VAL A 62 12.73 9.92 5.56
N GLY A 63 13.88 10.58 5.60
CA GLY A 63 15.01 10.17 6.45
C GLY A 63 14.62 9.95 7.92
N GLY A 64 15.12 8.87 8.51
CA GLY A 64 14.74 8.41 9.86
C GLY A 64 13.50 7.53 9.91
N PHE A 65 12.86 7.25 8.76
CA PHE A 65 11.71 6.37 8.65
C PHE A 65 11.94 5.31 7.57
N HIS A 66 11.24 4.18 7.70
CA HIS A 66 11.26 3.09 6.72
C HIS A 66 9.86 2.53 6.49
N VAL A 67 9.73 1.73 5.43
CA VAL A 67 8.51 0.97 5.14
C VAL A 67 8.42 -0.20 6.14
N PRO A 68 7.35 -0.29 6.95
CA PRO A 68 7.23 -1.34 7.96
C PRO A 68 7.43 -2.72 7.36
N THR A 69 8.09 -3.58 8.10
CA THR A 69 8.12 -5.03 7.87
C THR A 69 6.76 -5.65 8.21
N GLU A 70 6.59 -6.91 7.78
CA GLU A 70 5.47 -7.73 8.22
C GLU A 70 5.41 -7.87 9.74
N ALA A 71 6.57 -8.09 10.39
CA ALA A 71 6.65 -8.25 11.84
C ALA A 71 6.25 -6.98 12.59
N GLU A 72 6.61 -5.80 12.08
CA GLU A 72 6.22 -4.52 12.67
C GLU A 72 4.73 -4.25 12.50
N TRP A 73 4.15 -4.55 11.34
CA TRP A 73 2.68 -4.48 11.20
C TRP A 73 1.98 -5.45 12.15
N GLN A 74 2.49 -6.67 12.29
CA GLN A 74 1.95 -7.64 13.24
C GLN A 74 2.06 -7.13 14.68
N ALA A 75 3.16 -6.46 15.03
CA ALA A 75 3.33 -5.83 16.34
C ALA A 75 2.33 -4.68 16.56
N VAL A 76 2.10 -3.82 15.56
CA VAL A 76 1.07 -2.77 15.62
C VAL A 76 -0.30 -3.39 15.87
N ILE A 77 -0.65 -4.45 15.14
CA ILE A 77 -1.93 -5.14 15.28
C ILE A 77 -2.09 -5.77 16.68
N ASN A 78 -1.05 -6.43 17.19
CA ASN A 78 -1.13 -7.17 18.45
C ASN A 78 -1.13 -6.27 19.70
N ASN A 79 -0.49 -5.10 19.61
CA ASN A 79 -0.27 -4.22 20.77
C ASN A 79 -1.21 -3.00 20.80
N ASN A 80 -2.15 -2.88 19.86
CA ASN A 80 -3.08 -1.76 19.80
C ASN A 80 -4.53 -2.26 19.68
N THR A 81 -5.47 -1.45 20.15
CA THR A 81 -6.89 -1.72 19.90
C THR A 81 -7.30 -1.12 18.56
N MET A 82 -8.04 -1.90 17.77
CA MET A 82 -8.53 -1.46 16.46
C MET A 82 -9.97 -0.97 16.53
N ARG A 83 -10.24 0.18 15.92
CA ARG A 83 -11.59 0.73 15.75
C ARG A 83 -11.84 1.05 14.27
N ARG A 84 -12.81 0.37 13.68
CA ARG A 84 -13.19 0.59 12.27
C ARG A 84 -14.19 1.73 12.16
N VAL A 85 -14.06 2.52 11.11
CA VAL A 85 -14.96 3.64 10.79
C VAL A 85 -15.33 3.65 9.32
N GLY A 86 -16.43 4.34 9.00
CA GLY A 86 -16.93 4.50 7.64
C GLY A 86 -17.81 3.36 7.17
N THR A 87 -18.12 3.38 5.87
CA THR A 87 -19.12 2.51 5.24
C THR A 87 -18.55 1.21 4.69
N TRP A 88 -17.24 1.14 4.44
CA TRP A 88 -16.58 -0.05 3.87
C TRP A 88 -17.11 -0.51 2.50
N VAL A 89 -17.72 0.41 1.75
CA VAL A 89 -18.27 0.16 0.41
C VAL A 89 -17.29 0.62 -0.68
N ASN A 90 -17.16 -0.17 -1.75
CA ASN A 90 -16.33 0.18 -2.89
C ASN A 90 -16.93 1.36 -3.66
N SER A 91 -16.25 2.49 -3.66
CA SER A 91 -16.59 3.64 -4.49
C SER A 91 -15.37 4.54 -4.71
N VAL A 92 -15.26 5.06 -5.93
CA VAL A 92 -14.19 5.99 -6.32
C VAL A 92 -14.21 7.29 -5.52
N THR A 93 -15.34 7.64 -4.90
CA THR A 93 -15.52 8.82 -4.05
C THR A 93 -15.55 8.50 -2.55
N ASN A 94 -15.36 7.24 -2.13
CA ASN A 94 -15.38 6.87 -0.72
C ASN A 94 -14.00 7.06 -0.08
N TYR A 95 -13.83 8.18 0.62
CA TYR A 95 -12.65 8.50 1.42
C TYR A 95 -12.89 8.37 2.93
N GLY A 96 -14.07 7.88 3.34
CA GLY A 96 -14.54 7.97 4.72
C GLY A 96 -14.31 6.72 5.58
N SER A 97 -13.71 5.67 5.01
CA SER A 97 -13.54 4.38 5.69
C SER A 97 -12.10 4.12 6.06
N GLY A 98 -11.87 3.39 7.16
CA GLY A 98 -10.52 3.05 7.63
C GLY A 98 -10.50 2.49 9.05
N VAL A 99 -9.29 2.31 9.58
CA VAL A 99 -9.04 1.73 10.90
C VAL A 99 -8.19 2.68 11.74
N TYR A 100 -8.68 3.01 12.93
CA TYR A 100 -7.88 3.61 13.99
C TYR A 100 -7.20 2.53 14.81
N PHE A 101 -5.92 2.74 15.12
CA PHE A 101 -5.16 1.99 16.10
C PHE A 101 -4.91 2.89 17.30
N SER A 102 -5.27 2.38 18.48
CA SER A 102 -5.15 3.11 19.74
C SER A 102 -4.21 2.41 20.72
N ALA A 103 -3.38 3.20 21.39
CA ALA A 103 -2.50 2.77 22.48
C ALA A 103 -2.73 3.66 23.69
N ASN A 104 -2.79 3.06 24.88
CA ASN A 104 -2.96 3.78 26.15
C ASN A 104 -4.17 4.73 26.13
N GLY A 105 -5.29 4.27 25.56
CA GLY A 105 -6.55 5.02 25.48
C GLY A 105 -6.58 6.16 24.46
N SER A 106 -5.52 6.35 23.66
CA SER A 106 -5.43 7.43 22.65
C SER A 106 -5.23 6.87 21.24
N GLU A 107 -5.86 7.49 20.25
CA GLU A 107 -5.65 7.17 18.84
C GLU A 107 -4.25 7.61 18.40
N ARG A 108 -3.49 6.68 17.80
CA ARG A 108 -2.09 6.91 17.41
C ARG A 108 -1.88 6.83 15.91
N LEU A 109 -2.65 5.99 15.23
CA LEU A 109 -2.51 5.74 13.81
C LEU A 109 -3.90 5.57 13.19
N PHE A 110 -4.10 6.19 12.03
CA PHE A 110 -5.27 5.95 11.20
C PHE A 110 -4.84 5.45 9.83
N LEU A 111 -5.35 4.30 9.43
CA LEU A 111 -5.13 3.71 8.12
C LEU A 111 -6.43 3.75 7.30
N PRO A 112 -6.55 4.65 6.31
CA PRO A 112 -7.71 4.69 5.45
C PRO A 112 -7.90 3.42 4.60
N SER A 113 -9.12 3.16 4.17
CA SER A 113 -9.45 2.14 3.17
C SER A 113 -9.13 2.67 1.77
N VAL A 114 -7.84 2.74 1.45
CA VAL A 114 -7.29 3.43 0.28
C VAL A 114 -7.47 2.72 -1.06
N GLY A 115 -7.93 1.48 -1.06
CA GLY A 115 -8.01 0.62 -2.24
C GLY A 115 -6.63 0.24 -2.77
N SER A 116 -6.58 -0.09 -4.06
CA SER A 116 -5.35 -0.42 -4.78
C SER A 116 -5.44 -0.09 -6.27
N ARG A 117 -4.32 -0.20 -6.99
CA ARG A 117 -4.29 -0.27 -8.46
C ARG A 117 -4.11 -1.72 -8.90
N ARG A 118 -5.04 -2.22 -9.72
CA ARG A 118 -5.03 -3.62 -10.17
C ARG A 118 -3.80 -3.91 -11.02
N ASN A 119 -3.37 -5.15 -10.99
CA ASN A 119 -2.34 -5.71 -11.86
C ASN A 119 -2.84 -6.94 -12.63
N ASP A 120 -4.14 -7.18 -12.59
CA ASP A 120 -4.80 -8.27 -13.30
C ASP A 120 -4.82 -7.97 -14.82
N PRO A 121 -4.30 -8.88 -15.66
CA PRO A 121 -4.29 -8.72 -17.12
C PRO A 121 -5.67 -8.88 -17.77
N THR A 122 -6.67 -9.41 -17.07
CA THR A 122 -8.04 -9.58 -17.59
C THR A 122 -8.86 -8.30 -17.57
N GLY A 123 -8.36 -7.25 -16.92
CA GLY A 123 -8.94 -5.91 -16.92
C GLY A 123 -7.91 -4.82 -17.24
N PRO A 124 -8.34 -3.55 -17.27
CA PRO A 124 -7.41 -2.44 -17.51
C PRO A 124 -6.38 -2.32 -16.39
N LEU A 125 -5.12 -2.69 -16.70
CA LEU A 125 -3.97 -2.62 -15.80
C LEU A 125 -3.87 -1.24 -15.15
N GLY A 126 -3.64 -1.21 -13.83
CA GLY A 126 -3.54 0.02 -13.06
C GLY A 126 -4.87 0.68 -12.69
N SER A 127 -6.02 0.10 -13.06
CA SER A 127 -7.31 0.66 -12.66
C SER A 127 -7.51 0.64 -11.15
N LEU A 128 -8.16 1.68 -10.65
CA LEU A 128 -8.51 1.81 -9.24
C LEU A 128 -9.46 0.69 -8.82
N ASP A 129 -9.18 0.09 -7.68
CA ASP A 129 -9.97 -1.00 -7.12
C ASP A 129 -10.22 -0.83 -5.63
N ARG A 130 -11.45 -1.17 -5.21
CA ARG A 130 -11.86 -1.30 -3.81
C ARG A 130 -11.56 -0.09 -2.92
N ARG A 131 -11.52 1.12 -3.48
CA ARG A 131 -11.42 2.35 -2.67
C ARG A 131 -12.63 2.42 -1.73
N GLY A 132 -12.37 2.70 -0.46
CA GLY A 132 -13.39 2.70 0.59
C GLY A 132 -13.70 1.30 1.15
N ALA A 133 -13.47 0.22 0.41
CA ALA A 133 -13.77 -1.14 0.85
C ALA A 133 -12.59 -1.89 1.48
N ILE A 134 -11.36 -1.63 1.00
CA ILE A 134 -10.14 -2.27 1.51
C ILE A 134 -9.04 -1.22 1.65
N GLY A 135 -8.24 -1.28 2.72
CA GLY A 135 -6.95 -0.59 2.79
C GLY A 135 -5.84 -1.57 2.45
N ARG A 136 -5.03 -1.30 1.41
CA ARG A 136 -3.83 -2.11 1.10
C ARG A 136 -2.56 -1.28 1.29
N TYR A 137 -1.65 -1.82 2.09
CA TYR A 137 -0.39 -1.20 2.46
C TYR A 137 0.75 -2.17 2.24
N TRP A 138 1.76 -1.77 1.49
CA TRP A 138 2.95 -2.57 1.32
C TRP A 138 3.78 -2.66 2.61
N THR A 139 4.51 -3.76 2.74
CA THR A 139 5.58 -3.91 3.72
C THR A 139 6.93 -3.94 3.01
N SER A 140 8.04 -3.85 3.75
CA SER A 140 9.39 -4.13 3.22
C SER A 140 9.73 -5.63 3.22
N SER A 141 8.84 -6.48 3.73
CA SER A 141 9.01 -7.94 3.76
C SER A 141 8.58 -8.58 2.43
N PHE A 142 9.26 -9.66 2.07
CA PHE A 142 8.96 -10.47 0.90
C PHE A 142 9.40 -11.91 1.14
N THR A 143 8.74 -12.86 0.48
CA THR A 143 9.23 -14.24 0.38
C THR A 143 9.93 -14.44 -0.96
N ARG A 144 10.88 -15.37 -1.01
CA ARG A 144 11.52 -15.84 -2.24
C ARG A 144 11.09 -17.27 -2.48
N ASP A 145 10.64 -17.57 -3.68
CA ASP A 145 10.62 -18.97 -4.11
C ASP A 145 12.08 -19.34 -4.49
N ILE A 146 12.51 -20.54 -4.13
CA ILE A 146 13.84 -21.04 -4.50
C ILE A 146 13.89 -21.48 -5.97
N ALA A 147 12.74 -21.71 -6.59
CA ALA A 147 12.61 -22.10 -7.99
C ALA A 147 12.39 -20.91 -8.94
N ASP A 148 12.06 -19.72 -8.42
CA ASP A 148 11.77 -18.51 -9.21
C ASP A 148 12.57 -17.31 -8.66
N PRO A 149 13.32 -16.56 -9.50
CA PRO A 149 13.97 -15.32 -9.07
C PRO A 149 12.99 -14.21 -8.61
N GLU A 150 11.68 -14.35 -8.83
CA GLU A 150 10.67 -13.38 -8.44
C GLU A 150 10.53 -13.21 -6.91
N LEU A 151 10.35 -11.95 -6.51
CA LEU A 151 10.03 -11.58 -5.16
C LEU A 151 8.51 -11.59 -4.98
N PHE A 152 8.04 -12.19 -3.88
CA PHE A 152 6.64 -12.17 -3.49
C PHE A 152 6.47 -11.21 -2.31
N PRO A 153 6.24 -9.91 -2.57
CA PRO A 153 6.15 -8.92 -1.51
C PRO A 153 4.89 -9.11 -0.67
N VAL A 154 5.03 -8.82 0.62
CA VAL A 154 3.96 -8.88 1.60
C VAL A 154 3.24 -7.54 1.68
N TYR A 155 1.92 -7.60 1.86
CA TYR A 155 1.10 -6.43 2.14
C TYR A 155 0.20 -6.68 3.35
N LEU A 156 -0.12 -5.60 4.05
CA LEU A 156 -1.24 -5.52 4.98
C LEU A 156 -2.51 -5.15 4.22
N ALA A 157 -3.55 -5.96 4.35
CA ALA A 157 -4.91 -5.62 3.95
C ALA A 157 -5.80 -5.40 5.18
N LEU A 158 -6.61 -4.36 5.14
CA LEU A 158 -7.64 -4.04 6.14
C LEU A 158 -9.01 -4.11 5.49
N THR A 159 -9.94 -4.80 6.14
CA THR A 159 -11.33 -4.94 5.70
C THR A 159 -12.30 -4.58 6.83
N GLN A 160 -13.60 -4.57 6.53
CA GLN A 160 -14.63 -4.30 7.53
C GLN A 160 -14.65 -5.34 8.66
N SER A 161 -14.27 -6.58 8.37
CA SER A 161 -14.33 -7.70 9.32
C SER A 161 -12.98 -8.15 9.84
N GLY A 162 -11.87 -7.80 9.17
CA GLY A 162 -10.57 -8.35 9.51
C GLY A 162 -9.38 -7.52 9.04
N TYR A 163 -8.23 -8.13 9.16
CA TYR A 163 -6.99 -7.73 8.50
C TYR A 163 -6.32 -9.01 7.96
N LEU A 164 -5.35 -8.85 7.07
CA LEU A 164 -4.55 -9.94 6.53
C LEU A 164 -3.14 -9.42 6.26
N LEU A 165 -2.12 -10.17 6.68
CA LEU A 165 -0.77 -10.06 6.15
C LEU A 165 -0.58 -11.23 5.18
N ALA A 166 -0.28 -10.93 3.92
CA ALA A 166 -0.12 -11.95 2.89
C ALA A 166 0.91 -11.53 1.86
N SER A 167 1.69 -12.50 1.39
CA SER A 167 2.44 -12.36 0.14
C SER A 167 1.48 -12.47 -1.05
N ASN A 168 1.68 -11.61 -2.05
CA ASN A 168 0.89 -11.71 -3.27
C ASN A 168 1.48 -12.78 -4.20
N LEU A 169 0.64 -13.52 -4.94
CA LEU A 169 1.06 -14.35 -6.09
C LEU A 169 1.39 -13.49 -7.33
N HIS A 170 1.69 -12.20 -7.15
CA HIS A 170 1.43 -11.14 -8.13
C HIS A 170 2.59 -10.13 -8.17
N ALA A 171 3.80 -10.63 -7.90
CA ALA A 171 5.13 -10.07 -8.14
C ALA A 171 5.33 -8.56 -7.83
N GLY A 172 4.56 -7.97 -6.91
CA GLY A 172 4.69 -6.54 -6.57
C GLY A 172 4.18 -5.51 -7.60
N THR A 173 3.47 -5.93 -8.66
CA THR A 173 2.93 -5.01 -9.70
C THR A 173 1.59 -4.38 -9.34
N LEU A 174 0.96 -4.85 -8.27
CA LEU A 174 -0.19 -4.19 -7.64
C LEU A 174 0.22 -2.80 -7.12
N GLY A 175 -0.64 -1.79 -7.26
CA GLY A 175 -0.44 -0.49 -6.62
C GLY A 175 -1.05 -0.47 -5.23
N ALA A 176 -0.24 -0.35 -4.18
CA ALA A 176 -0.72 -0.20 -2.81
C ALA A 176 -0.12 1.07 -2.17
N ALA A 177 -0.71 1.49 -1.05
CA ALA A 177 -0.15 2.60 -0.28
C ALA A 177 1.06 2.14 0.53
N VAL A 178 1.79 3.12 1.07
CA VAL A 178 2.90 2.89 2.00
C VAL A 178 2.59 3.68 3.27
N GLY A 179 2.70 3.02 4.43
CA GLY A 179 2.87 3.70 5.71
C GLY A 179 4.35 3.75 6.04
N CYS A 180 4.79 4.77 6.78
CA CYS A 180 6.18 4.92 7.21
C CYS A 180 6.23 4.91 8.74
N ILE A 181 7.20 4.19 9.31
CA ILE A 181 7.46 4.15 10.75
C ILE A 181 8.90 4.58 11.03
N SER A 182 9.14 5.15 12.21
CA SER A 182 10.47 5.59 12.60
C SER A 182 11.41 4.40 12.80
N ASN A 183 12.68 4.60 12.49
CA ASN A 183 13.76 3.65 12.80
C ASN A 183 13.97 3.48 14.31
#